data_AF-A0A820YSI8-F1
#
_entry.id   AF-A0A820YSI8-F1
#
_cell.length_a   1.000
_cell.length_b   1.000
_cell.length_c   1.000
_cell.angle_alpha   90.00
_cell.angle_beta   90.00
_cell.angle_gamma   90.00
#
_symmetry.space_group_name_H-M   'P 1'
#
loop_
_entity.id
_entity.type
_entity.pdbx_description
1 polymer ?
#
loop_
_entity_poly.entity_id
_entity_poly.type
_entity_poly.pdbx_seq_one_letter_code
_entity_poly.pdbx_strand_id
1 'polypeptide(L)'
;MCQIKYAQETTEQEFIFLKQQINYYNSPNHSFDSCSISSCSLIDSVDDQNIRKEFFRQYKDITEQSRATLFNIYMKSAEEQRKEYKEKLDVYVQKMNSSQNALNENERLTSIMIQLINERCQRISERIKCIYTFKTESLR
;
A
#
# COMPACT_ATOMS: atom_id res chain seq x y z
N MET A 1 -17.28 35.53 22.38
CA MET A 1 -16.78 35.31 20.99
C MET A 1 -15.26 35.49 20.84
N CYS A 2 -14.58 36.45 21.49
CA CYS A 2 -13.12 36.63 21.33
C CYS A 2 -12.24 35.46 21.81
N GLN A 3 -12.60 34.78 22.91
CA GLN A 3 -11.75 33.73 23.48
C GLN A 3 -11.67 32.46 22.62
N ILE A 4 -12.72 32.17 21.84
CA ILE A 4 -12.78 30.97 20.98
C ILE A 4 -11.91 31.16 19.73
N LYS A 5 -11.92 32.36 19.13
CA LYS A 5 -11.02 32.71 18.02
C LYS A 5 -9.55 32.64 18.43
N TYR A 6 -9.22 33.20 19.60
CA TYR A 6 -7.84 33.20 20.09
C TYR A 6 -7.33 31.77 20.37
N ALA A 7 -8.17 30.90 20.92
CA ALA A 7 -7.82 29.49 21.16
C ALA A 7 -7.64 28.68 19.86
N GLN A 8 -8.44 28.98 18.82
CA GLN A 8 -8.28 28.38 17.50
C GLN A 8 -6.99 28.86 16.82
N GLU A 9 -6.67 30.14 16.92
CA GLU A 9 -5.44 30.73 16.38
C GLU A 9 -4.18 30.18 17.07
N THR A 10 -4.18 29.96 18.39
CA THR A 10 -3.06 29.29 19.08
C THR A 10 -2.91 27.84 18.65
N THR A 11 -4.01 27.10 18.50
CA THR A 11 -3.95 25.70 18.04
C THR A 11 -3.41 25.60 16.61
N GLU A 12 -3.77 26.56 15.74
CA GLU A 12 -3.27 26.64 14.37
C GLU A 12 -1.77 26.99 14.33
N GLN A 13 -1.33 27.92 15.19
CA GLN A 13 0.10 28.24 15.33
C GLN A 13 0.92 27.08 15.89
N GLU A 14 0.40 26.35 16.87
CA GLU A 14 1.03 25.13 17.42
C GLU A 14 1.14 24.04 16.35
N PHE A 15 0.10 23.86 15.53
CA PHE A 15 0.13 22.92 14.41
C PHE A 15 1.16 23.31 13.33
N ILE A 16 1.23 24.60 12.98
CA ILE A 16 2.22 25.12 12.03
C ILE A 16 3.63 24.92 12.58
N PHE A 17 3.85 25.19 13.88
CA PHE A 17 5.13 24.99 14.54
C PHE A 17 5.54 23.51 14.55
N LEU A 18 4.63 22.60 14.89
CA LEU A 18 4.88 21.15 14.82
C LEU A 18 5.25 20.73 13.40
N LYS A 19 4.51 21.22 12.39
CA LYS A 19 4.76 20.92 10.98
C LYS A 19 6.13 21.43 10.53
N GLN A 20 6.53 22.62 10.97
CA GLN A 20 7.87 23.18 10.72
C GLN A 20 8.97 22.35 11.38
N GLN A 21 8.77 21.89 12.63
CA GLN A 21 9.73 21.01 13.30
C GLN A 21 9.87 19.66 12.59
N ILE A 22 8.74 19.02 12.23
CA ILE A 22 8.75 17.76 11.48
C ILE A 22 9.50 17.92 10.15
N ASN A 23 9.23 19.00 9.41
CA ASN A 23 9.93 19.28 8.16
C ASN A 23 11.43 19.53 8.36
N TYR A 24 11.81 20.24 9.44
CA TYR A 24 13.21 20.49 9.79
C TYR A 24 13.94 19.18 10.07
N TYR A 25 13.40 18.31 10.93
CA TYR A 25 14.04 17.04 11.29
C TYR A 25 13.97 15.96 10.19
N ASN A 26 13.04 16.08 9.24
CA ASN A 26 12.97 15.20 8.06
C ASN A 26 13.74 15.74 6.84
N SER A 27 14.38 16.91 6.96
CA SER A 27 15.21 17.46 5.89
C SER A 27 16.47 16.60 5.70
N PRO A 28 16.92 16.32 4.46
CA PRO A 28 18.09 15.46 4.21
C PRO A 28 19.37 15.89 4.92
N ASN A 29 19.47 17.17 5.27
CA ASN A 29 20.61 17.77 5.97
C ASN A 29 20.59 17.54 7.50
N HIS A 30 19.50 16.97 8.03
CA HIS A 30 19.31 16.65 9.45
C HIS A 30 19.07 15.16 9.66
N SER A 31 19.83 14.30 8.94
CA SER A 31 19.84 12.88 9.29
C SER A 31 20.20 12.74 10.77
N PHE A 32 19.63 11.74 11.45
CA PHE A 32 19.94 11.41 12.85
C PHE A 32 21.45 11.21 13.09
N ASP A 33 22.22 10.96 12.03
CA ASP A 33 23.68 10.81 12.06
C ASP A 33 24.43 12.14 12.09
N SER A 34 23.80 13.25 11.70
CA SER A 34 24.43 14.59 11.63
C SER A 34 24.32 15.42 12.91
N CYS A 35 23.46 15.02 13.85
CA CYS A 35 23.38 15.69 15.15
C CYS A 35 24.53 15.18 16.02
N SER A 36 25.67 15.89 15.96
CA SER A 36 26.82 15.56 16.78
C SER A 36 26.45 15.75 18.26
N ILE A 37 26.26 14.63 18.96
CA ILE A 37 26.02 14.54 20.42
C ILE A 37 27.08 15.33 21.22
N SER A 38 28.21 15.63 20.59
CA SER A 38 29.43 16.18 21.18
C SER A 38 29.38 17.63 21.66
N SER A 39 28.34 18.44 21.36
CA SER A 39 28.29 19.83 21.85
C SER A 39 26.85 20.33 22.01
N CYS A 40 26.33 20.26 23.23
CA CYS A 40 25.14 21.00 23.60
C CYS A 40 25.62 22.32 24.20
N SER A 41 25.47 23.43 23.46
CA SER A 41 25.94 24.77 23.88
C SER A 41 25.39 25.22 25.24
N LEU A 42 24.27 24.64 25.67
CA LEU A 42 23.65 24.84 26.99
C LEU A 42 24.34 24.06 28.12
N ILE A 43 24.93 22.90 27.83
CA ILE A 43 25.71 22.12 28.81
C ILE A 43 27.12 22.72 28.91
N ASP A 44 27.67 23.18 27.79
CA ASP A 44 29.01 23.78 27.72
C ASP A 44 29.15 25.10 28.50
N SER A 45 28.04 25.78 28.80
CA SER A 45 28.00 27.00 29.62
C SER A 45 27.96 26.77 31.13
N VAL A 46 27.91 25.51 31.59
CA VAL A 46 27.89 25.17 33.03
C VAL A 46 29.31 25.23 33.60
N ASP A 47 29.60 26.23 34.44
CA ASP A 47 30.95 26.47 35.00
C ASP A 47 31.51 25.27 35.81
N ASP A 48 30.66 24.55 36.53
CA ASP A 48 31.09 23.38 37.31
C ASP A 48 31.30 22.14 36.40
N GLN A 49 32.55 21.68 36.35
CA GLN A 49 32.96 20.57 35.49
C GLN A 49 32.32 19.22 35.88
N ASN A 50 32.03 18.98 37.16
CA ASN A 50 31.41 17.74 37.62
C ASN A 50 29.93 17.70 37.25
N ILE A 51 29.22 18.82 37.45
CA ILE A 51 27.83 18.98 37.05
C ILE A 51 27.71 18.84 35.52
N ARG A 52 28.63 19.45 34.77
CA ARG A 52 28.69 19.34 33.31
C ARG A 52 28.82 17.90 32.83
N LYS A 53 29.73 17.12 33.43
CA LYS A 53 29.92 15.69 33.09
C LYS A 53 28.68 14.86 33.37
N GLU A 54 28.00 15.11 34.48
CA GLU A 54 26.77 14.40 34.83
C GLU A 54 25.64 14.73 33.84
N PHE A 55 25.47 15.99 33.45
CA PHE A 55 24.50 16.37 32.43
C PHE A 55 24.81 15.76 31.05
N PHE A 56 26.08 15.70 30.65
CA PHE A 56 26.46 15.01 29.42
C PHE A 56 26.10 13.52 29.45
N ARG A 57 26.29 12.85 30.59
CA ARG A 57 25.91 11.44 30.75
C ARG A 57 24.40 11.28 30.63
N GLN A 58 23.63 12.05 31.39
CA GLN A 58 22.17 11.99 31.37
C GLN A 58 21.60 12.30 29.99
N TYR A 59 22.14 13.32 29.32
CA TYR A 59 21.71 13.70 27.96
C TYR A 59 22.01 12.60 26.94
N LYS A 60 23.19 11.96 27.06
CA LYS A 60 23.56 10.82 26.21
C LYS A 60 22.60 9.65 26.42
N ASP A 61 22.31 9.29 27.67
CA ASP A 61 21.40 8.18 28.01
C ASP A 61 19.99 8.45 27.48
N ILE A 62 19.47 9.67 27.67
CA ILE A 62 18.15 10.08 27.14
C ILE A 62 18.13 10.02 25.62
N THR A 63 19.20 10.47 24.96
CA THR A 63 19.29 10.45 23.49
C THR A 63 19.31 9.02 22.96
N GLU A 64 20.09 8.13 23.57
CA GLU A 64 20.15 6.72 23.19
C GLU A 64 18.80 6.02 23.41
N GLN A 65 18.15 6.26 24.55
CA GLN A 65 16.81 5.73 24.83
C GLN A 65 15.76 6.25 23.84
N SER A 66 15.83 7.53 23.48
CA SER A 66 14.92 8.17 22.54
C SER A 66 15.11 7.60 21.13
N ARG A 67 16.37 7.43 20.69
CA ARG A 67 16.71 6.79 19.42
C ARG A 67 16.19 5.35 19.35
N ALA A 68 16.40 4.56 20.40
CA ALA A 68 15.89 3.18 20.46
C ALA A 68 14.36 3.14 20.39
N THR A 69 13.68 4.04 21.10
CA THR A 69 12.21 4.15 21.08
C THR A 69 11.69 4.51 19.70
N LEU A 70 12.28 5.52 19.05
CA LEU A 70 11.90 5.93 17.69
C LEU A 70 12.15 4.81 16.67
N PHE A 71 13.27 4.12 16.77
CA PHE A 71 13.57 2.98 15.91
C PHE A 71 12.53 1.86 16.05
N ASN A 72 12.15 1.53 17.29
CA ASN A 72 11.11 0.52 17.53
C ASN A 72 9.75 0.92 16.97
N ILE A 73 9.35 2.18 17.11
CA ILE A 73 8.10 2.70 16.53
C ILE A 73 8.14 2.61 14.99
N TYR A 74 9.26 3.03 14.39
CA TYR A 74 9.46 2.95 12.95
C TYR A 74 9.37 1.51 12.43
N MET A 75 10.08 0.58 13.07
CA MET A 75 10.06 -0.83 12.70
C MET A 75 8.67 -1.45 12.82
N LYS A 76 7.97 -1.17 13.93
CA LYS A 76 6.60 -1.66 14.14
C LYS A 76 5.64 -1.13 13.09
N SER A 77 5.72 0.17 12.77
CA SER A 77 4.89 0.78 11.74
C SER A 77 5.17 0.18 10.36
N ALA A 78 6.45 -0.04 10.02
CA ALA A 78 6.84 -0.68 8.77
C ALA A 78 6.33 -2.12 8.66
N GLU A 79 6.36 -2.89 9.75
CA GLU A 79 5.83 -4.25 9.79
C GLU A 79 4.30 -4.29 9.64
N GLU A 80 3.59 -3.38 10.30
CA GLU A 80 2.13 -3.23 10.19
C GLU A 80 1.72 -2.88 8.75
N GLN A 81 2.40 -1.90 8.14
CA GLN A 81 2.18 -1.55 6.72
C GLN A 81 2.48 -2.72 5.79
N ARG A 82 3.59 -3.42 6.00
CA ARG A 82 3.95 -4.61 5.20
C ARG A 82 2.86 -5.68 5.30
N LYS A 83 2.31 -5.91 6.49
CA LYS A 83 1.22 -6.86 6.71
C LYS A 83 -0.04 -6.45 5.95
N GLU A 84 -0.45 -5.18 6.05
CA GLU A 84 -1.62 -4.65 5.35
C GLU A 84 -1.48 -4.78 3.83
N TYR A 85 -0.31 -4.42 3.27
CA TYR A 85 -0.06 -4.55 1.83
C TYR A 85 -0.06 -6.00 1.37
N LYS A 86 0.48 -6.92 2.19
CA LYS A 86 0.45 -8.36 1.89
C LYS A 86 -0.99 -8.89 1.85
N GLU A 87 -1.81 -8.55 2.83
CA GLU A 87 -3.22 -8.95 2.86
C GLU A 87 -3.99 -8.42 1.64
N LYS A 88 -3.76 -7.16 1.26
CA LYS A 88 -4.34 -6.58 0.04
C LYS A 88 -3.89 -7.32 -1.22
N LEU A 89 -2.59 -7.63 -1.32
CA LEU A 89 -2.04 -8.38 -2.46
C LEU A 89 -2.67 -9.77 -2.57
N ASP A 90 -2.79 -10.50 -1.47
CA ASP A 90 -3.38 -11.83 -1.46
C ASP A 90 -4.84 -11.81 -1.95
N VAL A 91 -5.63 -10.81 -1.55
CA VAL A 91 -7.00 -10.60 -2.05
C VAL A 91 -7.01 -10.32 -3.56
N TYR A 92 -6.11 -9.48 -4.06
CA TYR A 92 -6.04 -9.18 -5.49
C TYR A 92 -5.63 -10.40 -6.32
N VAL A 93 -4.67 -11.20 -5.84
CA VAL A 93 -4.25 -12.44 -6.50
C VAL A 93 -5.41 -13.44 -6.55
N GLN A 94 -6.15 -13.61 -5.45
CA GLN A 94 -7.34 -14.48 -5.44
C GLN A 94 -8.39 -14.00 -6.45
N LYS A 95 -8.66 -12.70 -6.50
CA LYS A 95 -9.64 -12.13 -7.45
C LYS A 95 -9.20 -12.35 -8.90
N MET A 96 -7.91 -12.15 -9.20
CA MET A 96 -7.34 -12.36 -10.53
C MET A 96 -7.48 -13.83 -10.95
N ASN A 97 -7.13 -14.78 -10.06
CA ASN A 97 -7.27 -16.21 -10.34
C ASN A 97 -8.72 -16.61 -10.60
N SER A 98 -9.67 -16.10 -9.81
CA SER A 98 -11.10 -16.34 -10.02
C SER A 98 -11.59 -15.79 -11.36
N SER A 99 -11.17 -14.59 -11.73
CA SER A 99 -11.49 -13.99 -13.04
C SER A 99 -10.87 -14.78 -14.20
N GLN A 100 -9.63 -15.25 -14.06
CA GLN A 100 -8.98 -16.09 -15.07
C GLN A 100 -9.70 -17.43 -15.25
N ASN A 101 -10.10 -18.06 -14.15
CA ASN A 101 -10.86 -19.31 -14.20
C ASN A 101 -12.21 -19.11 -14.90
N ALA A 102 -12.93 -18.02 -14.61
CA ALA A 102 -14.19 -17.70 -15.27
C ALA A 102 -14.00 -17.43 -16.78
N LEU A 103 -12.91 -16.79 -17.17
CA LEU A 103 -12.52 -16.59 -18.58
C LEU A 103 -12.29 -17.94 -19.28
N ASN A 104 -11.49 -18.82 -18.68
CA ASN A 104 -11.20 -20.15 -19.24
C ASN A 104 -12.49 -20.99 -19.37
N GLU A 105 -13.40 -20.92 -18.40
CA GLU A 105 -14.70 -21.59 -18.48
C GLU A 105 -15.57 -21.02 -19.61
N ASN A 106 -15.61 -19.69 -19.77
CA ASN A 106 -16.33 -19.05 -20.85
C ASN A 106 -15.77 -19.45 -22.22
N GLU A 107 -14.45 -19.46 -22.40
CA GLU A 107 -13.81 -19.92 -23.65
C GLU A 107 -14.19 -21.37 -23.97
N ARG A 108 -14.16 -22.25 -22.95
CA ARG A 108 -14.59 -23.64 -23.11
C ARG A 108 -16.06 -23.74 -23.52
N LEU A 109 -16.94 -23.00 -22.87
CA LEU A 109 -18.37 -22.96 -23.19
C LEU A 109 -18.62 -22.44 -24.60
N THR A 110 -17.93 -21.37 -25.02
CA THR A 110 -18.01 -20.84 -26.38
C THR A 110 -17.57 -21.88 -27.41
N SER A 111 -16.46 -22.58 -27.17
CA SER A 111 -16.00 -23.66 -28.05
C SER A 111 -17.06 -24.77 -28.21
N ILE A 112 -17.67 -25.20 -27.10
CA ILE A 112 -18.73 -26.22 -27.12
C ILE A 112 -19.96 -25.71 -27.88
N MET A 113 -20.38 -24.47 -27.66
CA MET A 113 -21.52 -23.87 -28.36
C MET A 113 -21.28 -23.83 -29.87
N ILE A 114 -20.09 -23.40 -30.31
CA ILE A 114 -19.72 -23.38 -31.73
C ILE A 114 -19.77 -24.79 -32.33
N GLN A 115 -19.24 -25.79 -31.63
CA GLN A 115 -19.32 -27.19 -32.07
C GLN A 115 -20.78 -27.66 -32.24
N LEU A 116 -21.63 -27.42 -31.25
CA LEU A 116 -23.05 -27.81 -31.30
C LEU A 116 -23.81 -27.12 -32.44
N ILE A 117 -23.52 -25.83 -32.70
CA ILE A 117 -24.08 -25.09 -33.83
C ILE A 117 -23.64 -25.73 -35.15
N ASN A 118 -22.35 -26.03 -35.30
CA ASN A 118 -21.82 -26.66 -36.52
C ASN A 118 -22.45 -28.04 -36.77
N GLU A 119 -22.56 -28.89 -35.74
CA GLU A 119 -23.24 -30.19 -35.83
C GLU A 119 -24.71 -30.04 -36.21
N ARG A 120 -25.39 -29.01 -35.69
CA ARG A 120 -26.79 -28.75 -36.04
C ARG A 120 -26.92 -28.31 -37.50
N CYS A 121 -26.03 -27.42 -37.96
CA CYS A 121 -25.97 -26.99 -39.36
C CYS A 121 -25.71 -28.16 -40.31
N GLN A 122 -24.76 -29.04 -39.99
CA GLN A 122 -24.49 -30.24 -40.79
C GLN A 122 -25.73 -31.14 -40.91
N ARG A 123 -26.38 -31.45 -39.80
CA ARG A 123 -27.61 -32.27 -39.81
C ARG A 123 -28.74 -31.65 -40.64
N ILE A 124 -28.88 -30.32 -40.59
CA ILE A 124 -29.85 -29.61 -41.44
C ILE A 124 -29.46 -29.73 -42.91
N SER A 125 -28.20 -29.51 -43.26
CA SER A 125 -27.71 -29.65 -44.64
C SER A 125 -27.90 -31.06 -45.19
N GLU A 126 -27.60 -32.10 -44.42
CA GLU A 126 -27.83 -33.50 -44.79
C GLU A 126 -29.32 -33.77 -45.05
N ARG A 127 -30.19 -33.31 -44.14
CA ARG A 127 -31.63 -33.48 -44.29
C ARG A 127 -32.17 -32.76 -45.53
N ILE A 128 -31.69 -31.55 -45.82
CA ILE A 128 -32.02 -30.82 -47.05
C ILE A 128 -31.58 -31.62 -48.28
N LYS A 129 -30.35 -32.15 -48.30
CA LYS A 129 -29.86 -33.00 -49.40
C LYS A 129 -30.76 -34.20 -49.62
N CYS A 130 -31.13 -34.93 -48.56
CA CYS A 130 -32.04 -36.08 -48.67
C CYS A 130 -33.39 -35.70 -49.29
N ILE A 131 -33.99 -34.57 -48.86
CA ILE A 131 -35.25 -34.08 -49.42
C ILE A 131 -35.11 -33.78 -50.92
N TYR A 132 -34.02 -33.11 -51.32
CA TYR A 132 -33.76 -32.82 -52.73
C TYR A 132 -33.59 -34.10 -53.55
N THR A 133 -32.78 -35.06 -53.08
CA THR A 133 -32.56 -36.35 -53.75
C THR A 133 -33.87 -37.10 -53.95
N PHE A 134 -34.67 -37.24 -52.88
CA PHE A 134 -35.98 -37.90 -52.95
C PHE A 134 -36.91 -37.22 -53.97
N LYS A 135 -36.96 -35.88 -53.96
CA LYS A 135 -37.81 -35.13 -54.91
C LYS A 135 -37.37 -35.34 -56.36
N THR A 136 -36.06 -35.35 -56.63
CA THR A 136 -35.53 -35.59 -57.98
C THR A 136 -35.74 -37.02 -58.47
N GLU A 137 -35.68 -38.00 -57.58
CA GLU A 137 -35.94 -39.41 -57.89
C GLU A 137 -37.44 -39.68 -58.13
N SER A 138 -38.32 -39.00 -57.38
CA SER A 138 -39.77 -39.14 -57.53
C SER A 138 -40.35 -38.47 -58.79
N LEU A 139 -39.57 -37.63 -59.45
CA LEU A 139 -39.93 -36.91 -60.69
C LEU A 139 -39.39 -37.61 -61.96
N ARG A 140 -38.64 -38.71 -61.80
CA ARG A 140 -38.22 -39.60 -62.89
C ARG A 140 -39.21 -40.76 -63.02
#